data_AF-A0A2C8CWD8-F1
#
_entry.id   AF-A0A2C8CWD8-F1
#
_cell.length_a   1.000
_cell.length_b   1.000
_cell.length_c   1.000
_cell.angle_alpha   90.00
_cell.angle_beta   90.00
_cell.angle_gamma   90.00
#
_symmetry.space_group_name_H-M   'P 1'
#
loop_
_entity.id
_entity.type
_entity.pdbx_description
1 polymer ?
#
loop_
_entity_poly.entity_id
_entity_poly.type
_entity_poly.pdbx_seq_one_letter_code
_entity_poly.pdbx_strand_id
1 'polypeptide(L)'
;METKYDYFLKQLGITQWTLRRPEVLHGAFAVKLPKHIRLLLVGNPAPAVDHRLVADVAHSMKLKTTQLYGMTPEQVMSLSDSVRCHCWWFGLSALRDFHKISLHTPPLAALLGDANAKRELWLRISNIVF
;
A
#
# COMPACT_ATOMS: atom_id res chain seq x y z
N MET A 1 9.57 -35.83 14.64
CA MET A 1 9.22 -35.89 16.08
C MET A 1 7.78 -35.47 16.20
N GLU A 2 6.88 -36.36 16.59
CA GLU A 2 5.48 -35.99 16.91
C GLU A 2 5.46 -35.35 18.30
N THR A 3 4.80 -34.19 18.43
CA THR A 3 4.70 -33.48 19.71
C THR A 3 3.51 -33.98 20.53
N LYS A 4 3.53 -33.74 21.85
CA LYS A 4 2.39 -34.04 22.74
C LYS A 4 1.08 -33.41 22.26
N TYR A 5 1.18 -32.27 21.57
CA TYR A 5 0.05 -31.56 20.98
C TYR A 5 -0.59 -32.34 19.81
N ASP A 6 0.22 -32.92 18.93
CA ASP A 6 -0.24 -33.71 17.79
C ASP A 6 -0.98 -34.98 18.25
N TYR A 7 -0.53 -35.59 19.35
CA TYR A 7 -1.19 -36.74 19.96
C TYR A 7 -2.62 -36.42 20.45
N PHE A 8 -2.81 -35.29 21.12
CA PHE A 8 -4.14 -34.88 21.59
C PHE A 8 -5.11 -34.58 20.44
N LEU A 9 -4.62 -33.93 19.38
CA LEU A 9 -5.45 -33.62 18.21
C LEU A 9 -5.94 -34.90 17.52
N LYS A 10 -5.08 -35.92 17.40
CA LYS A 10 -5.48 -37.25 16.89
C LYS A 10 -6.54 -37.91 17.78
N GLN A 11 -6.42 -37.83 19.11
CA GLN A 11 -7.43 -38.41 20.03
C GLN A 11 -8.81 -37.74 19.91
N LEU A 12 -8.85 -36.46 19.54
CA LEU A 12 -10.09 -35.72 19.29
C LEU A 12 -10.70 -35.99 17.90
N GLY A 13 -10.10 -36.89 17.11
CA GLY A 13 -10.51 -37.14 15.72
C GLY A 13 -10.16 -36.01 14.75
N ILE A 14 -9.32 -35.05 15.18
CA ILE A 14 -8.91 -33.91 14.36
C ILE A 14 -7.73 -34.33 13.48
N THR A 15 -7.98 -34.41 12.18
CA THR A 15 -6.93 -34.71 11.20
C THR A 15 -6.14 -33.44 10.90
N GLN A 16 -4.83 -33.46 11.18
CA GLN A 16 -3.93 -32.35 10.84
C GLN A 16 -3.58 -32.40 9.35
N TRP A 17 -4.09 -31.43 8.58
CA TRP A 17 -3.69 -31.24 7.20
C TRP A 17 -2.43 -30.39 7.13
N THR A 18 -1.34 -30.96 6.62
CA THR A 18 -0.13 -30.19 6.31
C THR A 18 -0.16 -29.75 4.85
N LEU A 19 0.00 -28.45 4.64
CA LEU A 19 0.09 -27.90 3.30
C LEU A 19 1.37 -28.39 2.63
N ARG A 20 1.24 -29.09 1.50
CA ARG A 20 2.41 -29.62 0.76
C ARG A 20 3.33 -28.53 0.21
N ARG A 21 2.81 -27.32 -0.01
CA ARG A 21 3.56 -26.14 -0.47
C ARG A 21 3.08 -24.89 0.27
N PRO A 22 3.55 -24.64 1.49
CA PRO A 22 3.17 -23.45 2.26
C PRO A 22 3.54 -22.14 1.53
N GLU A 23 4.56 -22.16 0.66
CA GLU A 23 4.97 -21.02 -0.17
C GLU A 23 3.93 -20.61 -1.23
N VAL A 24 3.06 -21.51 -1.70
CA VAL A 24 2.02 -21.18 -2.70
C VAL A 24 0.92 -20.32 -2.09
N LEU A 25 0.64 -20.49 -0.79
CA LEU A 25 -0.33 -19.69 -0.07
C LEU A 25 0.17 -18.27 0.24
N HIS A 26 1.48 -18.08 0.40
CA HIS A 26 2.08 -16.75 0.56
C HIS A 26 1.95 -15.89 -0.72
N GLY A 27 1.68 -16.50 -1.88
CA GLY A 27 1.49 -15.79 -3.16
C GLY A 27 0.06 -15.75 -3.69
N ALA A 28 -0.89 -16.52 -3.12
CA ALA A 28 -2.22 -16.71 -3.68
C ALA A 28 -3.17 -15.51 -3.50
N PHE A 29 -2.88 -14.61 -2.56
CA PHE A 29 -3.67 -13.39 -2.30
C PHE A 29 -2.88 -12.11 -2.58
N ALA A 30 -1.74 -12.21 -3.27
CA ALA A 30 -0.97 -11.04 -3.62
C ALA A 30 -1.80 -10.14 -4.55
N VAL A 31 -2.16 -8.95 -4.08
CA VAL A 31 -2.88 -7.97 -4.91
C VAL A 31 -1.97 -7.66 -6.11
N LYS A 32 -2.38 -8.07 -7.31
CA LYS A 32 -1.63 -7.78 -8.53
C LYS A 32 -1.95 -6.37 -9.00
N LEU A 33 -0.98 -5.47 -8.83
CA LEU A 33 -1.11 -4.10 -9.31
C LEU A 33 -1.03 -4.06 -10.85
N PRO A 34 -1.93 -3.34 -11.55
CA PRO A 34 -1.81 -3.18 -12.99
C PRO A 34 -0.49 -2.53 -13.40
N LYS A 35 0.12 -2.99 -14.50
CA LYS A 35 1.46 -2.55 -14.94
C LYS A 35 1.58 -1.06 -15.26
N HIS A 36 0.48 -0.35 -15.48
CA HIS A 36 0.47 1.06 -15.82
C HIS A 36 0.43 1.98 -14.59
N ILE A 37 0.18 1.44 -13.39
CA ILE A 37 0.20 2.21 -12.15
C ILE A 37 1.62 2.69 -11.85
N ARG A 38 1.73 3.92 -11.37
CA ARG A 38 2.99 4.59 -11.03
C ARG A 38 2.98 5.19 -9.63
N LEU A 39 1.81 5.55 -9.11
CA LEU A 39 1.64 6.15 -7.79
C LEU A 39 0.54 5.43 -6.98
N LEU A 40 0.89 4.99 -5.77
CA LEU A 40 -0.04 4.43 -4.80
C LEU A 40 -0.49 5.53 -3.84
N LEU A 41 -1.80 5.63 -3.61
CA LEU A 41 -2.38 6.49 -2.59
C LEU A 41 -2.81 5.61 -1.41
N VAL A 42 -2.16 5.75 -0.27
CA VAL A 42 -2.38 4.89 0.90
C VAL A 42 -3.00 5.68 2.03
N GLY A 43 -4.21 5.32 2.42
CA GLY A 43 -4.94 5.99 3.49
C GLY A 43 -6.05 5.12 4.07
N ASN A 44 -6.59 5.53 5.22
CA ASN A 44 -7.76 4.92 5.81
C ASN A 44 -8.82 6.01 6.11
N PRO A 45 -9.88 6.15 5.29
CA PRO A 45 -10.19 5.35 4.09
C PRO A 45 -9.22 5.61 2.93
N ALA A 46 -9.19 4.70 1.95
CA ALA A 46 -8.38 4.85 0.74
C ALA A 46 -8.73 6.17 0.01
N PRO A 47 -7.75 7.02 -0.33
CA PRO A 47 -8.01 8.27 -1.04
C PRO A 47 -8.59 8.03 -2.43
N ALA A 48 -9.58 8.84 -2.80
CA ALA A 48 -10.19 8.79 -4.12
C ALA A 48 -9.24 9.37 -5.19
N VAL A 49 -8.97 8.61 -6.26
CA VAL A 49 -8.02 8.98 -7.32
C VAL A 49 -8.50 10.15 -8.18
N ASP A 50 -9.79 10.40 -8.22
CA ASP A 50 -10.49 11.49 -8.90
C ASP A 50 -10.62 12.75 -8.04
N HIS A 51 -10.19 12.70 -6.78
CA HIS A 51 -10.18 13.87 -5.91
C HIS A 51 -9.30 14.97 -6.53
N ARG A 52 -9.83 16.20 -6.65
CA ARG A 52 -9.16 17.31 -7.35
C ARG A 52 -7.72 17.56 -6.89
N LEU A 53 -7.48 17.68 -5.58
CA LEU A 53 -6.13 17.86 -5.04
C LEU A 53 -5.18 16.71 -5.42
N VAL A 54 -5.67 15.47 -5.43
CA VAL A 54 -4.87 14.30 -5.80
C VAL A 54 -4.51 14.35 -7.28
N ALA A 55 -5.47 14.70 -8.14
CA ALA A 55 -5.24 14.88 -9.57
C ALA A 55 -4.25 16.01 -9.86
N ASP A 56 -4.36 17.15 -9.16
CA ASP A 56 -3.45 18.29 -9.32
C ASP A 56 -2.01 17.92 -8.91
N VAL A 57 -1.85 17.23 -7.77
CA VAL A 57 -0.55 16.75 -7.30
C VAL A 57 0.03 15.73 -8.28
N ALA A 58 -0.76 14.76 -8.73
CA ALA A 58 -0.29 13.79 -9.72
C ALA A 58 0.13 14.45 -11.04
N HIS A 59 -0.62 15.45 -11.50
CA HIS A 59 -0.28 16.20 -12.71
C HIS A 59 1.06 16.91 -12.57
N SER A 60 1.36 17.49 -11.41
CA SER A 60 2.66 18.11 -11.14
C SER A 60 3.83 17.13 -11.16
N MET A 61 3.57 15.85 -10.86
CA MET A 61 4.52 14.74 -10.97
C MET A 61 4.55 14.14 -12.38
N LYS A 62 3.90 14.78 -13.37
CA LYS A 62 3.72 14.30 -14.76
C LYS A 62 2.98 12.96 -14.86
N LEU A 63 2.10 12.66 -13.90
CA LEU A 63 1.28 11.46 -13.88
C LEU A 63 -0.16 11.75 -14.29
N LYS A 64 -0.80 10.78 -14.96
CA LYS A 64 -2.24 10.80 -15.26
C LYS A 64 -3.02 10.09 -14.16
N THR A 65 -4.26 10.49 -13.90
CA THR A 65 -5.16 9.85 -12.91
C THR A 65 -5.31 8.34 -13.13
N THR A 66 -5.24 7.86 -14.37
CA THR A 66 -5.25 6.43 -14.71
C THR A 66 -4.02 5.67 -14.20
N GLN A 67 -2.95 6.35 -13.82
CA GLN A 67 -1.72 5.76 -13.28
C GLN A 67 -1.70 5.76 -11.74
N LEU A 68 -2.79 6.16 -11.10
CA LEU A 68 -2.95 6.19 -9.65
C LEU A 68 -3.76 4.98 -9.20
N TYR A 69 -3.47 4.50 -8.00
CA TYR A 69 -4.24 3.44 -7.37
C TYR A 69 -4.44 3.76 -5.88
N GLY A 70 -5.69 3.94 -5.48
CA GLY A 70 -6.07 4.13 -4.08
C GLY A 70 -6.15 2.79 -3.35
N MET A 71 -5.55 2.71 -2.16
CA MET A 71 -5.55 1.49 -1.37
C MET A 71 -5.49 1.73 0.13
N THR A 72 -5.93 0.74 0.90
CA THR A 72 -5.85 0.75 2.36
C THR A 72 -4.51 0.18 2.84
N PRO A 73 -4.12 0.46 4.09
CA PRO A 73 -2.95 -0.14 4.74
C PRO A 73 -2.87 -1.67 4.62
N GLU A 74 -4.01 -2.35 4.79
CA GLU A 74 -4.11 -3.81 4.77
C GLU A 74 -3.82 -4.37 3.37
N GLN A 75 -4.27 -3.64 2.33
CA GLN A 75 -3.99 -4.00 0.94
C GLN A 75 -2.50 -3.83 0.59
N VAL A 76 -1.82 -2.83 1.17
CA VAL A 76 -0.38 -2.62 0.97
C VAL A 76 0.45 -3.78 1.53
N MET A 77 0.09 -4.27 2.71
CA MET A 77 0.74 -5.43 3.33
C MET A 77 0.56 -6.70 2.50
N SER A 78 -0.51 -6.77 1.72
CA SER A 78 -0.84 -7.89 0.83
C SER A 78 -0.24 -7.77 -0.58
N LEU A 79 0.49 -6.69 -0.90
CA LEU A 79 1.16 -6.55 -2.21
C LEU A 79 2.40 -7.44 -2.29
N SER A 80 2.75 -7.91 -3.49
CA SER A 80 4.00 -8.65 -3.71
C SER A 80 5.25 -7.78 -3.53
N ASP A 81 6.36 -8.34 -3.03
CA ASP A 81 7.66 -7.64 -2.84
C ASP A 81 8.30 -7.11 -4.12
N SER A 82 7.85 -7.62 -5.27
CA SER A 82 8.27 -7.16 -6.59
C SER A 82 7.68 -5.80 -7.00
N VAL A 83 6.69 -5.26 -6.28
CA VAL A 83 6.07 -3.98 -6.63
C VAL A 83 7.05 -2.84 -6.37
N ARG A 84 7.25 -2.01 -7.40
CA ARG A 84 8.10 -0.80 -7.38
C ARG A 84 7.30 0.38 -7.90
N CYS A 85 6.77 1.21 -7.02
CA CYS A 85 5.91 2.36 -7.36
C CYS A 85 6.18 3.52 -6.41
N HIS A 86 5.92 4.74 -6.85
CA HIS A 86 5.86 5.87 -5.93
C HIS A 86 4.71 5.67 -4.95
N CYS A 87 4.87 6.15 -3.73
CA CYS A 87 3.86 6.01 -2.69
C CYS A 87 3.57 7.34 -2.03
N TRP A 88 2.30 7.61 -1.77
CA TRP A 88 1.85 8.77 -1.02
C TRP A 88 0.94 8.30 0.13
N TRP A 89 1.43 8.50 1.35
CA TRP A 89 0.78 8.10 2.59
C TRP A 89 0.01 9.28 3.20
N PHE A 90 -1.25 9.04 3.54
CA PHE A 90 -2.17 10.02 4.09
C PHE A 90 -2.46 9.72 5.56
N GLY A 91 -1.86 10.49 6.46
CA GLY A 91 -2.03 10.35 7.92
C GLY A 91 -1.39 9.11 8.50
N LEU A 92 -0.44 8.50 7.79
CA LEU A 92 0.16 7.21 8.12
C LEU A 92 1.68 7.25 7.99
N SER A 93 2.34 6.49 8.85
CA SER A 93 3.74 6.12 8.68
C SER A 93 3.89 5.10 7.54
N ALA A 94 5.04 5.09 6.87
CA ALA A 94 5.31 4.10 5.83
C ALA A 94 5.31 2.69 6.44
N LEU A 95 4.38 1.86 6.00
CA LEU A 95 4.31 0.45 6.42
C LEU A 95 5.29 -0.43 5.63
N ARG A 96 5.72 0.06 4.46
CA ARG A 96 6.58 -0.66 3.52
C ARG A 96 7.37 0.32 2.68
N ASP A 97 8.60 -0.05 2.35
CA ASP A 97 9.41 0.65 1.34
C ASP A 97 9.15 0.08 -0.06
N PHE A 98 8.81 0.95 -1.01
CA PHE A 98 8.61 0.61 -2.42
C PHE A 98 9.83 0.94 -3.29
N HIS A 99 10.96 1.30 -2.67
CA HIS A 99 12.24 1.66 -3.29
C HIS A 99 12.12 2.74 -4.37
N LYS A 100 11.12 3.60 -4.22
CA LYS A 100 10.88 4.80 -5.02
C LYS A 100 10.48 5.92 -4.06
N ILE A 101 10.10 7.06 -4.62
CA ILE A 101 9.64 8.23 -3.87
C ILE A 101 8.51 7.85 -2.90
N SER A 102 8.66 8.24 -1.63
CA SER A 102 7.64 8.15 -0.59
C SER A 102 7.29 9.53 -0.07
N LEU A 103 6.03 9.95 -0.27
CA LEU A 103 5.45 11.20 0.21
C LEU A 103 4.58 10.93 1.43
N HIS A 104 4.62 11.82 2.41
CA HIS A 104 3.81 11.73 3.63
C HIS A 104 3.10 13.05 3.86
N THR A 105 1.81 12.99 4.11
CA THR A 105 0.98 14.13 4.47
C THR A 105 0.04 13.74 5.61
N PRO A 106 -0.63 14.71 6.26
CA PRO A 106 -1.80 14.43 7.07
C PRO A 106 -2.91 13.71 6.27
N PRO A 107 -3.97 13.20 6.94
CA PRO A 107 -5.15 12.67 6.26
C PRO A 107 -5.69 13.66 5.23
N LEU A 108 -6.27 13.16 4.14
CA LEU A 108 -6.72 14.01 3.02
C LEU A 108 -7.65 15.15 3.47
N ALA A 109 -8.59 14.87 4.38
CA ALA A 109 -9.49 15.87 4.94
C ALA A 109 -8.75 17.03 5.65
N ALA A 110 -7.71 16.71 6.42
CA ALA A 110 -6.90 17.72 7.11
C ALA A 110 -6.02 18.50 6.12
N LEU A 111 -5.43 17.81 5.13
CA LEU A 111 -4.60 18.42 4.10
C LEU A 111 -5.37 19.47 3.26
N LEU A 112 -6.67 19.27 3.05
CA LEU A 112 -7.49 20.24 2.29
C LEU A 112 -7.56 21.61 2.96
N GLY A 113 -7.73 21.62 4.29
CA GLY A 113 -7.83 22.83 5.11
C GLY A 113 -6.48 23.45 5.46
N ASP A 114 -5.38 22.71 5.35
CA ASP A 114 -4.07 23.16 5.80
C ASP A 114 -3.20 23.70 4.64
N ALA A 115 -3.08 25.02 4.57
CA ALA A 115 -2.25 25.70 3.57
C ALA A 115 -0.75 25.43 3.75
N ASN A 116 -0.28 25.21 4.98
CA ASN A 116 1.13 24.96 5.24
C ASN A 116 1.50 23.52 4.84
N ALA A 117 0.66 22.54 5.18
CA ALA A 117 0.86 21.16 4.76
C ALA A 117 0.89 21.02 3.21
N LYS A 118 0.05 21.79 2.50
CA LYS A 118 0.08 21.84 1.02
C LYS A 118 1.38 22.44 0.47
N ARG A 119 1.94 23.47 1.12
CA ARG A 119 3.23 24.06 0.73
C ARG A 119 4.39 23.11 0.98
N GLU A 120 4.40 22.44 2.13
CA GLU A 120 5.43 21.43 2.45
C GLU A 120 5.41 20.27 1.45
N LEU A 121 4.21 19.79 1.09
CA LEU A 121 4.04 18.82 0.02
C LEU A 121 4.64 19.32 -1.30
N TRP A 122 4.32 20.56 -1.69
CA TRP A 122 4.84 21.15 -2.92
C TRP A 122 6.36 21.28 -2.94
N LEU A 123 6.97 21.76 -1.83
CA LEU A 123 8.42 21.84 -1.70
C LEU A 123 9.06 20.47 -1.83
N ARG A 124 8.46 19.45 -1.22
CA ARG A 124 8.95 18.09 -1.30
C ARG A 124 8.89 17.54 -2.73
N ILE A 125 7.79 17.77 -3.45
CA ILE A 125 7.66 17.39 -4.86
C ILE A 125 8.69 18.13 -5.71
N SER A 126 8.87 19.44 -5.51
CA SER A 126 9.79 20.27 -6.29
C SER A 126 11.26 19.87 -6.10
N ASN A 127 11.62 19.37 -4.91
CA ASN A 127 12.96 18.87 -4.62
C ASN A 127 13.25 17.49 -5.23
N ILE A 128 12.24 16.83 -5.79
CA ILE A 128 12.38 15.50 -6.35
C ILE A 128 12.35 15.60 -7.88
N VAL A 129 13.40 15.11 -8.52
CA VAL A 129 13.49 15.07 -9.98
C VAL A 129 12.65 13.88 -10.50
N PHE A 130 11.55 14.20 -11.21
CA PHE A 130 10.63 13.24 -11.86
C PHE A 130 10.90 13.05 -13.35
#